data_AF-C4FGF1-F1
#
_entry.id   AF-C4FGF1-F1
#
_cell.length_a   1.000
_cell.length_b   1.000
_cell.length_c   1.000
_cell.angle_alpha   90.00
_cell.angle_beta   90.00
_cell.angle_gamma   90.00
#
_symmetry.space_group_name_H-M   'P 1'
#
loop_
_entity.id
_entity.type
_entity.pdbx_description
1 polymer ?
#
loop_
_entity_poly.entity_id
_entity_poly.type
_entity_poly.pdbx_seq_one_letter_code
_entity_poly.pdbx_strand_id
1 'polypeptide(L)'
;MSQIRIVSINREKDRFLVCPFVMSWGINRVTDRFFRSLKGPGVTAGDVGVALLDSFAFIERTGPLELSLEEQENFWRHDTRYRTYRAFVRNNDLVEVTNYKDKEYWVYAYPPRIGDDWDDEVWRGTVPAGASAEELGQAVLDAYATIDEWKKAHDGRGASGTPDRVQDHWTGGKEKDMGVMTVSVNREGNRILFLPCVECWGMDRATDRFFRSLRGPDVTAGDIGGALLDAFAFIERTGPLELSLEEQENCWRHDTKYKTYRSFARNNDFLQVSVERGKPYFVCAYPPRTSDLVDDEVWRGTVPAGASAEELGQAVLDAYAAIDEWKKAHGRRAGGREPVARSVALCDGGEVLLPGPGEGFAERTSAAGEVLLAFERAGRLEPKGL
;
A
#
# COMPACT_ATOMS: atom_id res chain seq x y z
N MET A 1 14.80 11.80 25.05
CA MET A 1 15.42 10.95 24.02
C MET A 1 15.68 11.82 22.82
N SER A 2 16.91 11.89 22.31
CA SER A 2 17.23 12.73 21.16
C SER A 2 16.57 12.15 19.90
N GLN A 3 15.56 12.84 19.39
CA GLN A 3 14.75 12.40 18.26
C GLN A 3 15.56 12.54 16.96
N ILE A 4 15.60 11.48 16.15
CA ILE A 4 16.12 11.54 14.77
C ILE A 4 15.08 12.31 13.94
N ARG A 5 15.49 13.33 13.21
CA ARG A 5 14.61 14.10 12.32
C ARG A 5 15.00 13.81 10.88
N ILE A 6 14.00 13.54 10.03
CA ILE A 6 14.24 13.09 8.65
C ILE A 6 13.42 13.97 7.70
N VAL A 7 14.00 14.34 6.57
CA VAL A 7 13.33 15.07 5.49
C VAL A 7 13.65 14.40 4.16
N SER A 8 12.62 14.09 3.37
CA SER A 8 12.79 13.63 1.99
C SER A 8 12.74 14.81 1.03
N ILE A 9 13.60 14.78 0.01
CA ILE A 9 13.53 15.66 -1.16
C ILE A 9 13.33 14.77 -2.39
N ASN A 10 12.28 15.04 -3.17
CA ASN A 10 12.00 14.35 -4.42
C ASN A 10 12.21 15.31 -5.60
N ARG A 11 13.14 15.00 -6.51
CA ARG A 11 13.45 15.85 -7.67
C ARG A 11 12.89 15.28 -8.97
N GLU A 12 12.07 16.06 -9.67
CA GLU A 12 11.69 15.83 -11.05
C GLU A 12 12.16 17.00 -11.91
N LYS A 13 13.19 16.79 -12.73
CA LYS A 13 13.80 17.87 -13.53
C LYS A 13 14.18 19.05 -12.62
N ASP A 14 13.60 20.23 -12.86
CA ASP A 14 13.85 21.47 -12.12
C ASP A 14 12.86 21.69 -10.95
N ARG A 15 12.19 20.62 -10.48
CA ARG A 15 11.25 20.68 -9.35
C ARG A 15 11.77 19.86 -8.19
N PHE A 16 11.77 20.44 -7.00
CA PHE A 16 12.09 19.77 -5.74
C PHE A 16 10.88 19.78 -4.82
N LEU A 17 10.46 18.60 -4.37
CA LEU A 17 9.42 18.43 -3.35
C LEU A 17 10.05 17.99 -2.04
N VAL A 18 10.09 18.89 -1.07
CA VAL A 18 10.68 18.70 0.26
C VAL A 18 9.57 18.37 1.26
N CYS A 19 9.61 17.17 1.84
CA CYS A 19 8.60 16.65 2.75
C CYS A 19 9.25 16.11 4.04
N PRO A 20 8.90 16.64 5.23
CA PRO A 20 9.39 16.16 6.50
C PRO A 20 8.76 14.83 6.89
N PHE A 21 9.46 14.09 7.75
CA PHE A 21 8.91 12.93 8.47
C PHE A 21 8.54 13.33 9.89
N VAL A 22 7.38 12.85 10.35
CA VAL A 22 6.91 13.01 11.72
C VAL A 22 6.78 11.63 12.37
N MET A 23 6.96 11.60 13.70
CA MET A 23 6.72 10.39 14.48
C MET A 23 5.21 10.17 14.61
N SER A 24 4.67 9.20 13.89
CA SER A 24 3.26 8.82 13.95
C SER A 24 3.17 7.34 14.34
N TRP A 25 2.40 7.02 15.39
CA TRP A 25 2.24 5.64 15.84
C TRP A 25 3.56 4.90 16.13
N GLY A 26 4.59 5.62 16.60
CA GLY A 26 5.90 5.06 16.90
C GLY A 26 6.83 4.83 15.70
N ILE A 27 6.43 5.25 14.50
CA ILE A 27 7.21 5.12 13.26
C ILE A 27 7.36 6.50 12.60
N ASN A 28 8.52 6.78 11.99
CA ASN A 28 8.70 7.99 11.17
C ASN A 28 7.94 7.84 9.85
N ARG A 29 7.01 8.76 9.57
CA ARG A 29 6.20 8.77 8.35
C ARG A 29 6.31 10.13 7.66
N VAL A 30 6.44 10.13 6.33
CA VAL A 30 6.35 11.36 5.54
C VAL A 30 4.97 11.98 5.77
N THR A 31 4.93 13.28 6.04
CA THR A 31 3.66 14.02 6.17
C THR A 31 3.53 15.07 5.08
N ASP A 32 2.28 15.31 4.68
CA ASP A 32 1.88 16.38 3.77
C ASP A 32 1.32 17.61 4.49
N ARG A 33 1.20 17.57 5.83
CA ARG A 33 0.78 18.73 6.64
C ARG A 33 1.76 19.89 6.55
N PHE A 34 2.99 19.60 6.13
CA PHE A 34 3.96 20.60 5.71
C PHE A 34 4.75 20.05 4.52
N PHE A 35 4.88 20.85 3.46
CA PHE A 35 5.79 20.57 2.37
C PHE A 35 6.27 21.88 1.74
N ARG A 36 7.41 21.82 1.06
CA ARG A 36 7.88 22.87 0.16
C ARG A 36 8.02 22.30 -1.24
N SER A 37 7.43 22.99 -2.21
CA SER A 37 7.60 22.67 -3.62
C SER A 37 8.33 23.82 -4.29
N LEU A 38 9.57 23.58 -4.68
CA LEU A 38 10.43 24.54 -5.36
C LEU A 38 10.39 24.22 -6.85
N LYS A 39 10.18 25.22 -7.71
CA LYS A 39 9.98 25.03 -9.15
C LYS A 39 10.80 26.01 -9.96
N GLY A 40 11.40 25.49 -11.03
CA GLY A 40 11.98 26.26 -12.11
C GLY A 40 13.51 26.22 -12.12
N PRO A 41 14.13 26.56 -13.26
CA PRO A 41 15.57 26.44 -13.45
C PRO A 41 16.42 27.40 -12.60
N GLY A 42 15.78 28.32 -11.87
CA GLY A 42 16.44 29.28 -10.98
C GLY A 42 16.46 28.88 -9.51
N VAL A 43 16.06 27.65 -9.15
CA VAL A 43 16.16 27.15 -7.77
C VAL A 43 17.63 27.05 -7.38
N THR A 44 18.02 27.79 -6.34
CA THR A 44 19.39 27.85 -5.84
C THR A 44 19.63 26.88 -4.68
N ALA A 45 20.90 26.65 -4.35
CA ALA A 45 21.28 25.94 -3.12
C ALA A 45 20.65 26.59 -1.88
N GLY A 46 20.66 27.92 -1.80
CA GLY A 46 20.02 28.66 -0.71
C GLY A 46 18.52 28.34 -0.56
N ASP A 47 17.77 28.26 -1.67
CA ASP A 47 16.34 27.94 -1.64
C ASP A 47 16.07 26.53 -1.11
N VAL A 48 16.85 25.53 -1.57
CA VAL A 48 16.76 24.14 -1.11
C VAL A 48 17.10 24.05 0.38
N GLY A 49 18.15 24.74 0.81
CA GLY A 49 18.56 24.79 2.21
C GLY A 49 17.52 25.42 3.13
N VAL A 50 16.92 26.54 2.73
CA VAL A 50 15.84 27.18 3.50
C VAL A 50 14.65 26.24 3.63
N ALA A 51 14.27 25.55 2.54
CA ALA A 51 13.18 24.58 2.58
C ALA A 51 13.48 23.42 3.55
N LEU A 52 14.73 22.94 3.61
CA LEU A 52 15.17 21.91 4.56
C LEU A 52 15.11 22.39 6.00
N LEU A 53 15.64 23.57 6.29
CA LEU A 53 15.63 24.13 7.64
C LEU A 53 14.20 24.40 8.14
N ASP A 54 13.32 24.90 7.27
CA ASP A 54 11.90 25.04 7.57
C ASP A 54 11.25 23.69 7.90
N SER A 55 11.57 22.63 7.14
CA SER A 55 11.09 21.27 7.41
C SER A 55 11.58 20.73 8.75
N PHE A 56 12.85 20.93 9.11
CA PHE A 56 13.37 20.52 10.42
C PHE A 56 12.72 21.31 11.56
N ALA A 57 12.53 22.63 11.39
CA ALA A 57 11.83 23.46 12.35
C ALA A 57 10.35 23.03 12.52
N PHE A 58 9.71 22.58 11.45
CA PHE A 58 8.37 22.00 11.51
C PHE A 58 8.35 20.72 12.36
N ILE A 59 9.29 19.79 12.15
CA ILE A 59 9.40 18.54 12.92
C ILE A 59 9.59 18.85 14.41
N GLU A 60 10.49 19.80 14.73
CA GLU A 60 10.76 20.22 16.11
C GLU A 60 9.55 20.81 16.82
N ARG A 61 8.79 21.66 16.13
CA ARG A 61 7.63 22.32 16.71
C ARG A 61 6.43 21.40 16.84
N THR A 62 6.28 20.47 15.91
CA THR A 62 5.12 19.58 15.84
C THR A 62 5.23 18.42 16.85
N GLY A 63 6.43 17.86 17.02
CA GLY A 63 6.61 16.65 17.81
C GLY A 63 5.90 15.44 17.19
N PRO A 64 5.51 14.42 17.99
CA PRO A 64 4.70 13.32 17.51
C PRO A 64 3.37 13.80 16.94
N LEU A 65 3.02 13.29 15.77
CA LEU A 65 1.84 13.71 15.03
C LEU A 65 1.12 12.46 14.51
N GLU A 66 -0.10 12.23 14.99
CA GLU A 66 -0.92 11.14 14.48
C GLU A 66 -1.48 11.51 13.10
N LEU A 67 -0.99 10.79 12.09
CA LEU A 67 -1.46 10.86 10.72
C LEU A 67 -2.54 9.80 10.50
N SER A 68 -3.64 10.18 9.88
CA SER A 68 -4.60 9.24 9.31
C SER A 68 -3.96 8.40 8.20
N LEU A 69 -4.54 7.25 7.86
CA LEU A 69 -4.05 6.41 6.76
C LEU A 69 -3.99 7.16 5.42
N GLU A 70 -4.97 8.04 5.18
CA GLU A 70 -5.01 8.87 3.97
C GLU A 70 -3.82 9.84 3.91
N GLU A 71 -3.49 10.49 5.03
CA GLU A 71 -2.36 11.42 5.12
C GLU A 71 -1.00 10.70 4.98
N GLN A 72 -0.90 9.44 5.41
CA GLN A 72 0.30 8.63 5.26
C GLN A 72 0.59 8.26 3.80
N GLU A 73 -0.46 8.10 2.98
CA GLU A 73 -0.33 7.57 1.63
C GLU A 73 -0.32 8.65 0.53
N ASN A 74 -0.58 9.92 0.85
CA ASN A 74 -0.90 10.93 -0.16
C ASN A 74 0.09 12.08 -0.30
N PHE A 75 1.23 12.07 0.41
CA PHE A 75 2.19 13.18 0.31
C PHE A 75 2.65 13.51 -1.11
N TRP A 76 2.78 12.49 -1.96
CA TRP A 76 3.18 12.61 -3.36
C TRP A 76 2.10 13.22 -4.27
N ARG A 77 0.83 13.30 -3.82
CA ARG A 77 -0.27 13.88 -4.61
C ARG A 77 -0.21 15.40 -4.64
N HIS A 78 0.45 16.02 -3.67
CA HIS A 78 0.51 17.46 -3.55
C HIS A 78 1.51 18.05 -4.53
N ASP A 79 0.99 18.94 -5.37
CA ASP A 79 1.79 19.68 -6.34
C ASP A 79 2.60 18.80 -7.31
N THR A 80 2.03 17.63 -7.63
CA THR A 80 2.53 16.73 -8.68
C THR A 80 1.43 16.38 -9.68
N ARG A 81 1.83 15.89 -10.84
CA ARG A 81 0.92 15.48 -11.93
C ARG A 81 0.59 13.99 -11.93
N TYR A 82 1.12 13.24 -10.97
CA TYR A 82 1.05 11.79 -10.98
C TYR A 82 -0.30 11.31 -10.48
N ARG A 83 -0.81 10.24 -11.12
CA ARG A 83 -2.07 9.59 -10.70
C ARG A 83 -1.83 8.37 -9.81
N THR A 84 -0.59 7.90 -9.73
CA THR A 84 -0.18 6.74 -8.93
C THR A 84 1.16 7.04 -8.26
N TYR A 85 1.35 6.50 -7.04
CA TYR A 85 2.61 6.60 -6.32
C TYR A 85 3.78 6.02 -7.13
N ARG A 86 3.58 4.86 -7.76
CA ARG A 86 4.58 4.24 -8.66
C ARG A 86 5.03 5.16 -9.79
N ALA A 87 4.11 5.94 -10.38
CA ALA A 87 4.48 6.90 -11.41
C ALA A 87 5.26 8.09 -10.82
N PHE A 88 4.91 8.55 -9.61
CA PHE A 88 5.68 9.56 -8.90
C PHE A 88 7.11 9.06 -8.64
N VAL A 89 7.26 7.91 -7.99
CA VAL A 89 8.55 7.33 -7.61
C VAL A 89 9.47 7.13 -8.82
N ARG A 90 8.96 6.52 -9.89
CA ARG A 90 9.76 6.24 -11.11
C ARG A 90 10.31 7.50 -11.80
N ASN A 91 9.65 8.64 -11.62
CA ASN A 91 10.00 9.88 -12.32
C ASN A 91 10.65 10.92 -11.39
N ASN A 92 10.90 10.57 -10.13
CA ASN A 92 11.54 11.44 -9.17
C ASN A 92 12.79 10.78 -8.58
N ASP A 93 13.87 11.54 -8.55
CA ASP A 93 15.08 11.16 -7.80
C ASP A 93 14.87 11.47 -6.32
N LEU A 94 15.53 10.72 -5.44
CA LEU A 94 15.41 10.89 -3.99
C LEU A 94 16.74 11.27 -3.35
N VAL A 95 16.66 12.31 -2.53
CA VAL A 95 17.65 12.59 -1.49
C VAL A 95 16.95 12.61 -0.14
N GLU A 96 17.52 11.94 0.87
CA GLU A 96 17.06 12.04 2.26
C GLU A 96 18.08 12.83 3.07
N VAL A 97 17.61 13.70 3.96
CA VAL A 97 18.45 14.42 4.92
C VAL A 97 18.02 14.09 6.33
N THR A 98 18.95 13.57 7.13
CA THR A 98 18.71 13.16 8.51
C THR A 98 19.54 14.02 9.46
N ASN A 99 18.89 14.63 10.45
CA ASN A 99 19.57 15.35 11.53
C ASN A 99 19.64 14.47 12.78
N TYR A 100 20.87 14.15 13.20
CA TYR A 100 21.14 13.42 14.43
C TYR A 100 21.53 14.37 15.56
N LYS A 101 20.66 14.49 16.57
CA LYS A 101 20.98 15.10 17.87
C LYS A 101 21.53 16.53 17.79
N ASP A 102 21.10 17.33 16.81
CA ASP A 102 21.54 18.72 16.61
C ASP A 102 23.06 18.87 16.39
N LYS A 103 23.74 17.82 15.88
CA LYS A 103 25.20 17.83 15.67
C LYS A 103 25.63 17.93 14.21
N GLU A 104 24.95 17.19 13.33
CA GLU A 104 25.25 17.16 11.91
C GLU A 104 24.03 16.65 11.12
N TYR A 105 23.96 17.08 9.87
CA TYR A 105 23.04 16.58 8.85
C TYR A 105 23.75 15.52 8.02
N TRP A 106 23.12 14.37 7.86
CA TRP A 106 23.55 13.32 6.96
C TRP A 106 22.69 13.41 5.71
N VAL A 107 23.31 13.55 4.55
CA VAL A 107 22.65 13.67 3.25
C VAL A 107 22.87 12.38 2.50
N TYR A 108 21.79 11.67 2.16
CA TYR A 108 21.81 10.38 1.47
C TYR A 108 21.23 10.54 0.07
N ALA A 109 21.97 10.07 -0.93
CA ALA A 109 21.50 9.97 -2.30
C ALA A 109 21.15 8.52 -2.59
N TYR A 110 19.97 8.28 -3.17
CA TYR A 110 19.53 6.94 -3.55
C TYR A 110 19.54 6.81 -5.07
N PRO A 111 19.80 5.61 -5.61
CA PRO A 111 19.69 5.41 -7.04
C PRO A 111 18.23 5.58 -7.48
N PRO A 112 17.99 5.79 -8.80
CA PRO A 112 16.65 5.97 -9.34
C PRO A 112 15.77 4.76 -9.01
N ARG A 113 14.65 5.02 -8.37
CA ARG A 113 13.78 3.98 -7.83
C ARG A 113 13.10 3.18 -8.95
N ILE A 114 13.51 1.92 -9.15
CA ILE A 114 12.85 0.98 -10.05
C ILE A 114 11.77 0.25 -9.24
N GLY A 115 10.59 0.85 -9.08
CA GLY A 115 9.52 0.29 -8.22
C GLY A 115 9.56 0.85 -6.81
N ASP A 116 9.14 0.07 -5.81
CA ASP A 116 9.13 0.46 -4.39
C ASP A 116 10.45 0.08 -3.67
N ASP A 117 11.50 -0.13 -4.46
CA ASP A 117 12.82 -0.59 -4.01
C ASP A 117 13.67 0.56 -3.46
N TRP A 118 14.32 0.32 -2.33
CA TRP A 118 15.29 1.21 -1.69
C TRP A 118 16.65 0.53 -1.77
N ASP A 119 17.32 0.68 -2.91
CA ASP A 119 18.71 0.25 -3.05
C ASP A 119 19.63 1.04 -2.08
N ASP A 120 20.80 0.48 -1.76
CA ASP A 120 21.85 1.12 -0.94
C ASP A 120 22.15 2.55 -1.43
N GLU A 121 22.48 3.46 -0.51
CA GLU A 121 22.79 4.83 -0.89
C GLU A 121 23.96 4.86 -1.89
N VAL A 122 23.75 5.52 -3.04
CA VAL A 122 24.85 5.74 -4.00
C VAL A 122 25.88 6.71 -3.47
N TRP A 123 25.50 7.52 -2.47
CA TRP A 123 26.37 8.48 -1.83
C TRP A 123 25.83 8.93 -0.47
N ARG A 124 26.76 9.25 0.45
CA ARG A 124 26.48 9.88 1.73
C ARG A 124 27.44 11.03 2.00
N GLY A 125 26.88 12.19 2.34
CA GLY A 125 27.63 13.35 2.83
C GLY A 125 27.24 13.73 4.26
N THR A 126 28.12 14.49 4.91
CA THR A 126 27.84 15.09 6.23
C THR A 126 28.02 16.60 6.17
N VAL A 127 27.10 17.32 6.81
CA VAL A 127 27.11 18.78 6.93
C VAL A 127 27.02 19.15 8.42
N PRO A 128 27.92 19.98 8.97
CA PRO A 128 27.88 20.36 10.38
C PRO A 128 26.57 21.04 10.79
N ALA A 129 26.10 20.80 12.02
CA ALA A 129 25.02 21.60 12.59
C ALA A 129 25.48 23.05 12.77
N GLY A 130 24.72 23.99 12.19
CA GLY A 130 25.08 25.41 12.10
C GLY A 130 25.61 25.85 10.75
N ALA A 131 25.74 24.93 9.79
CA ALA A 131 25.93 25.30 8.38
C ALA A 131 24.81 26.22 7.90
N SER A 132 25.16 27.14 7.00
CA SER A 132 24.21 28.01 6.32
C SER A 132 23.22 27.22 5.48
N ALA A 133 22.07 27.83 5.18
CA ALA A 133 21.12 27.25 4.23
C ALA A 133 21.80 26.93 2.89
N GLU A 134 22.68 27.82 2.41
CA GLU A 134 23.40 27.61 1.15
C GLU A 134 24.30 26.37 1.19
N GLU A 135 25.07 26.17 2.26
CA GLU A 135 25.92 24.98 2.43
C GLU A 135 25.09 23.68 2.51
N LEU A 136 24.00 23.69 3.28
CA LEU A 136 23.13 22.52 3.41
C LEU A 136 22.43 22.18 2.08
N GLY A 137 21.94 23.20 1.37
CA GLY A 137 21.32 23.01 0.08
C GLY A 137 22.33 22.58 -0.99
N GLN A 138 23.57 23.07 -0.94
CA GLN A 138 24.62 22.65 -1.86
C GLN A 138 24.92 21.16 -1.71
N ALA A 139 25.01 20.65 -0.48
CA ALA A 139 25.20 19.22 -0.24
C ALA A 139 24.07 18.36 -0.85
N VAL A 140 22.83 18.86 -0.87
CA VAL A 140 21.72 18.18 -1.55
C VAL A 140 21.83 18.25 -3.07
N LEU A 141 22.27 19.38 -3.63
CA LEU A 141 22.52 19.48 -5.07
C LEU A 141 23.69 18.58 -5.51
N ASP A 142 24.73 18.45 -4.70
CA ASP A 142 25.85 17.54 -4.93
C ASP A 142 25.40 16.06 -4.88
N ALA A 143 24.50 15.73 -3.95
CA ALA A 143 23.86 14.41 -3.88
C ALA A 143 23.09 14.09 -5.17
N TYR A 144 22.33 15.06 -5.70
CA TYR A 144 21.63 14.91 -6.97
C TYR A 144 22.57 14.85 -8.19
N ALA A 145 23.67 15.59 -8.18
CA ALA A 145 24.69 15.48 -9.22
C ALA A 145 25.28 14.06 -9.23
N THR A 146 25.51 13.46 -8.06
CA THR A 146 25.95 12.07 -7.94
C THR A 146 24.93 11.09 -8.54
N ILE A 147 23.63 11.31 -8.32
CA ILE A 147 22.56 10.52 -8.96
C ILE A 147 22.60 10.66 -10.49
N ASP A 148 22.82 11.87 -11.00
CA ASP A 148 22.91 12.12 -12.45
C ASP A 148 24.14 11.45 -13.07
N GLU A 149 25.28 11.44 -12.37
CA GLU A 149 26.48 10.71 -12.78
C GLU A 149 26.24 9.20 -12.76
N TRP A 150 25.62 8.69 -11.70
CA TRP A 150 25.25 7.28 -11.60
C TRP A 150 24.38 6.85 -12.78
N LYS A 151 23.34 7.63 -13.13
CA LYS A 151 22.48 7.34 -14.30
C LYS A 151 23.29 7.27 -15.59
N LYS A 152 24.14 8.26 -15.86
CA LYS A 152 24.99 8.27 -17.07
C LYS A 152 25.89 7.05 -17.17
N ALA A 153 26.43 6.57 -16.03
CA ALA A 153 27.27 5.39 -16.00
C ALA A 153 26.49 4.08 -16.25
N HIS A 154 25.18 4.06 -15.97
CA HIS A 154 24.33 2.87 -16.03
C HIS A 154 23.34 2.87 -17.23
N ASP A 155 23.19 3.98 -17.95
CA ASP A 155 22.31 4.13 -19.12
C ASP A 155 22.78 3.33 -20.38
N GLY A 156 23.98 2.72 -20.34
CA GLY A 156 24.57 1.95 -21.44
C GLY A 156 24.34 0.43 -21.41
N ARG A 157 23.76 -0.13 -20.35
CA ARG A 157 23.39 -1.55 -20.27
C ARG A 157 21.87 -1.65 -20.27
N GLY A 158 21.31 -2.27 -21.30
CA GLY A 158 19.94 -2.76 -21.24
C GLY A 158 19.76 -3.55 -19.93
N ALA A 159 18.64 -3.30 -19.25
CA ALA A 159 18.26 -3.84 -17.95
C ALA A 159 18.50 -5.35 -17.81
N SER A 160 19.71 -5.72 -17.39
CA SER A 160 20.13 -7.00 -16.81
C SER A 160 21.67 -6.96 -16.71
N GLY A 161 22.19 -6.40 -15.62
CA GLY A 161 23.62 -6.29 -15.47
C GLY A 161 23.96 -5.72 -14.11
N THR A 162 23.83 -6.57 -13.09
CA THR A 162 24.39 -6.38 -11.75
C THR A 162 25.75 -5.69 -11.85
N PRO A 163 25.94 -4.50 -11.27
CA PRO A 163 27.27 -3.96 -11.05
C PRO A 163 28.01 -4.90 -10.11
N ASP A 164 29.29 -5.17 -10.41
CA ASP A 164 30.15 -6.03 -9.60
C ASP A 164 30.10 -5.61 -8.13
N ARG A 165 29.55 -6.52 -7.32
CA ARG A 165 29.54 -6.41 -5.86
C ARG A 165 30.98 -6.29 -5.38
N VAL A 166 31.35 -5.11 -4.87
CA VAL A 166 32.40 -5.05 -3.86
C VAL A 166 31.81 -5.74 -2.63
N GLN A 167 32.16 -7.02 -2.49
CA GLN A 167 31.91 -7.81 -1.30
C GLN A 167 32.63 -7.19 -0.11
N ASP A 168 31.92 -6.38 0.67
CA ASP A 168 32.22 -6.30 2.09
C ASP A 168 31.34 -7.32 2.80
N HIS A 169 31.94 -8.47 3.06
CA HIS A 169 31.42 -9.47 3.97
C HIS A 169 31.16 -8.83 5.33
N TRP A 170 29.91 -8.48 5.63
CA TRP A 170 29.51 -8.21 7.01
C TRP A 170 29.28 -9.53 7.74
N THR A 171 30.37 -10.18 8.16
CA THR A 171 30.35 -11.20 9.21
C THR A 171 30.37 -10.48 10.55
N GLY A 172 29.21 -9.98 10.99
CA GLY A 172 29.02 -9.41 12.31
C GLY A 172 27.90 -10.13 13.04
N GLY A 173 28.25 -11.21 13.73
CA GLY A 173 27.36 -11.83 14.70
C GLY A 173 27.03 -10.83 15.81
N LYS A 174 25.81 -10.31 15.79
CA LYS A 174 25.09 -9.90 16.99
C LYS A 174 23.74 -10.58 16.91
N GLU A 175 23.43 -11.35 17.94
CA GLU A 175 22.08 -11.84 18.21
C GLU A 175 21.16 -10.61 18.26
N LYS A 176 20.50 -10.30 17.14
CA LYS A 176 19.44 -9.30 17.08
C LYS A 176 18.21 -10.00 17.65
N ASP A 177 17.53 -9.35 18.59
CA ASP A 177 16.15 -9.67 18.94
C ASP A 177 15.38 -9.78 17.62
N MET A 178 14.99 -10.99 17.23
CA MET A 178 14.09 -11.15 16.10
C MET A 178 12.78 -10.47 16.49
N GLY A 179 12.36 -9.50 15.69
CA GLY A 179 11.11 -8.77 15.88
C GLY A 179 9.90 -9.71 15.91
N VAL A 180 8.70 -9.11 16.01
CA VAL A 180 7.43 -9.84 15.93
C VAL A 180 7.41 -10.69 14.65
N MET A 181 7.39 -12.01 14.79
CA MET A 181 7.26 -12.91 13.63
C MET A 181 5.80 -12.94 13.21
N THR A 182 5.54 -12.90 11.90
CA THR A 182 4.18 -12.78 11.37
C THR A 182 3.94 -13.79 10.25
N VAL A 183 2.73 -14.36 10.20
CA VAL A 183 2.26 -15.24 9.12
C VAL A 183 0.92 -14.72 8.61
N SER A 184 0.82 -14.54 7.29
CA SER A 184 -0.44 -14.26 6.61
C SER A 184 -1.20 -15.56 6.34
N VAL A 185 -2.48 -15.61 6.74
CA VAL A 185 -3.33 -16.79 6.56
C VAL A 185 -4.55 -16.42 5.72
N ASN A 186 -4.69 -17.04 4.55
CA ASN A 186 -5.70 -16.72 3.55
C ASN A 186 -6.64 -17.90 3.28
N ARG A 187 -7.94 -17.73 3.52
CA ARG A 187 -8.95 -18.78 3.30
C ARG A 187 -9.82 -18.48 2.08
N GLU A 188 -9.92 -19.45 1.17
CA GLU A 188 -10.88 -19.47 0.07
C GLU A 188 -11.60 -20.83 0.04
N GLY A 189 -12.90 -20.83 0.32
CA GLY A 189 -13.65 -22.09 0.43
C GLY A 189 -12.97 -23.04 1.42
N ASN A 190 -12.61 -24.24 0.95
CA ASN A 190 -11.94 -25.26 1.77
C ASN A 190 -10.40 -25.22 1.67
N ARG A 191 -9.82 -24.12 1.21
CA ARG A 191 -8.37 -23.91 1.13
C ARG A 191 -7.93 -22.90 2.17
N ILE A 192 -6.84 -23.20 2.88
CA ILE A 192 -6.14 -22.25 3.75
C ILE A 192 -4.68 -22.16 3.30
N LEU A 193 -4.23 -20.96 2.95
CA LEU A 193 -2.88 -20.65 2.50
C LEU A 193 -2.13 -19.86 3.58
N PHE A 194 -0.96 -20.37 3.98
CA PHE A 194 -0.07 -19.77 4.95
C PHE A 194 1.15 -19.23 4.22
N LEU A 195 1.39 -17.93 4.37
CA LEU A 195 2.54 -17.21 3.83
C LEU A 195 3.30 -16.58 4.99
N PRO A 196 4.50 -17.07 5.34
CA PRO A 196 5.33 -16.41 6.34
C PRO A 196 5.75 -15.03 5.87
N CYS A 197 5.86 -14.10 6.82
CA CYS A 197 6.45 -12.79 6.59
C CYS A 197 7.87 -12.77 7.15
N VAL A 198 8.82 -12.37 6.32
CA VAL A 198 10.24 -12.23 6.68
C VAL A 198 10.65 -10.76 6.58
N GLU A 199 11.61 -10.36 7.40
CA GLU A 199 12.20 -9.03 7.30
C GLU A 199 12.94 -8.93 5.95
N CYS A 200 12.45 -8.06 5.07
CA CYS A 200 13.06 -7.74 3.79
C CYS A 200 13.18 -6.22 3.73
N TRP A 201 14.41 -5.72 3.60
CA TRP A 201 14.69 -4.27 3.57
C TRP A 201 14.06 -3.49 4.73
N GLY A 202 14.12 -4.05 5.94
CA GLY A 202 13.60 -3.42 7.16
C GLY A 202 12.07 -3.41 7.28
N MET A 203 11.35 -4.14 6.43
CA MET A 203 9.90 -4.33 6.51
C MET A 203 9.52 -5.82 6.45
N ASP A 204 8.44 -6.19 7.13
CA ASP A 204 7.89 -7.54 7.03
C ASP A 204 7.19 -7.73 5.67
N ARG A 205 7.67 -8.70 4.88
CA ARG A 205 7.12 -9.05 3.58
C ARG A 205 6.73 -10.52 3.55
N ALA A 206 5.50 -10.78 3.09
CA ALA A 206 5.08 -12.14 2.80
C ALA A 206 5.99 -12.74 1.71
N THR A 207 6.44 -13.98 1.91
CA THR A 207 7.28 -14.71 0.96
C THR A 207 6.65 -16.03 0.57
N ASP A 208 6.97 -16.48 -0.63
CA ASP A 208 6.64 -17.79 -1.18
C ASP A 208 7.83 -18.77 -1.17
N ARG A 209 9.01 -18.34 -0.70
CA ARG A 209 10.16 -19.24 -0.50
C ARG A 209 9.86 -20.37 0.49
N PHE A 210 8.86 -20.15 1.33
CA PHE A 210 8.11 -21.18 2.01
C PHE A 210 6.64 -20.83 1.96
N PHE A 211 5.77 -21.80 1.67
CA PHE A 211 4.34 -21.67 1.89
C PHE A 211 3.74 -23.03 2.23
N ARG A 212 2.60 -23.01 2.92
CA ARG A 212 1.74 -24.19 3.10
C ARG A 212 0.38 -23.88 2.55
N SER A 213 -0.19 -24.79 1.77
CA SER A 213 -1.61 -24.74 1.43
C SER A 213 -2.28 -26.03 1.84
N LEU A 214 -3.24 -25.91 2.75
CA LEU A 214 -4.09 -27.00 3.23
C LEU A 214 -5.39 -26.96 2.44
N ARG A 215 -5.87 -28.13 2.01
CA ARG A 215 -7.08 -28.28 1.20
C ARG A 215 -7.87 -29.50 1.63
N GLY A 216 -9.18 -29.33 1.66
CA GLY A 216 -10.13 -30.43 1.83
C GLY A 216 -10.95 -30.33 3.10
N PRO A 217 -12.06 -31.09 3.19
CA PRO A 217 -12.95 -31.05 4.34
C PRO A 217 -12.34 -31.66 5.62
N ASP A 218 -11.28 -32.45 5.48
CA ASP A 218 -10.63 -33.17 6.58
C ASP A 218 -9.48 -32.38 7.24
N VAL A 219 -9.27 -31.11 6.84
CA VAL A 219 -8.25 -30.25 7.47
C VAL A 219 -8.65 -29.99 8.92
N THR A 220 -7.82 -30.45 9.86
CA THR A 220 -8.07 -30.32 11.29
C THR A 220 -7.42 -29.07 11.88
N ALA A 221 -7.81 -28.71 13.10
CA ALA A 221 -7.11 -27.68 13.88
C ALA A 221 -5.63 -28.03 14.08
N GLY A 222 -5.31 -29.31 14.32
CA GLY A 222 -3.92 -29.79 14.42
C GLY A 222 -3.10 -29.51 13.15
N ASP A 223 -3.68 -29.75 11.97
CA ASP A 223 -2.99 -29.49 10.68
C ASP A 223 -2.73 -27.99 10.47
N ILE A 224 -3.71 -27.15 10.80
CA ILE A 224 -3.62 -25.68 10.70
C ILE A 224 -2.53 -25.15 11.63
N GLY A 225 -2.54 -25.57 12.90
CA GLY A 225 -1.52 -25.14 13.85
C GLY A 225 -0.14 -25.68 13.52
N GLY A 226 -0.04 -26.92 13.02
CA GLY A 226 1.20 -27.48 12.52
C GLY A 226 1.78 -26.65 11.37
N ALA A 227 0.95 -26.23 10.42
CA ALA A 227 1.37 -25.35 9.32
C ALA A 227 1.84 -23.97 9.80
N LEU A 228 1.22 -23.41 10.84
CA LEU A 228 1.69 -22.16 11.47
C LEU A 228 3.03 -22.34 12.16
N LEU A 229 3.21 -23.41 12.93
CA LEU A 229 4.48 -23.69 13.61
C LEU A 229 5.61 -23.93 12.61
N ASP A 230 5.35 -24.66 11.51
CA ASP A 230 6.31 -24.80 10.41
C ASP A 230 6.68 -23.43 9.80
N ALA A 231 5.70 -22.55 9.61
CA ALA A 231 5.93 -21.20 9.06
C ALA A 231 6.74 -20.32 10.02
N PHE A 232 6.46 -20.34 11.33
CA PHE A 232 7.26 -19.63 12.32
C PHE A 232 8.67 -20.19 12.43
N ALA A 233 8.84 -21.51 12.39
CA ALA A 233 10.15 -22.14 12.37
C ALA A 233 10.94 -21.77 11.10
N PHE A 234 10.27 -21.59 9.96
CA PHE A 234 10.89 -21.04 8.76
C PHE A 234 11.39 -19.62 8.99
N ILE A 235 10.56 -18.71 9.53
CA ILE A 235 10.95 -17.32 9.82
C ILE A 235 12.15 -17.28 10.77
N GLU A 236 12.08 -18.05 11.87
CA GLU A 236 13.11 -18.12 12.90
C GLU A 236 14.46 -18.61 12.34
N ARG A 237 14.45 -19.63 11.48
CA ARG A 237 15.69 -20.20 10.90
C ARG A 237 16.26 -19.36 9.78
N THR A 238 15.40 -18.69 9.03
CA THR A 238 15.79 -17.98 7.82
C THR A 238 16.34 -16.60 8.15
N GLY A 239 15.75 -15.92 9.15
CA GLY A 239 16.07 -14.53 9.44
C GLY A 239 15.70 -13.61 8.27
N PRO A 240 16.32 -12.42 8.18
CA PRO A 240 16.07 -11.48 7.10
C PRO A 240 16.37 -12.09 5.72
N LEU A 241 15.50 -11.82 4.76
CA LEU A 241 15.66 -12.25 3.37
C LEU A 241 15.56 -11.06 2.42
N GLU A 242 16.50 -10.98 1.49
CA GLU A 242 16.35 -10.17 0.30
C GLU A 242 15.43 -10.90 -0.68
N LEU A 243 14.24 -10.33 -0.92
CA LEU A 243 13.26 -10.80 -1.90
C LEU A 243 13.28 -9.84 -3.08
N SER A 244 13.34 -10.35 -4.31
CA SER A 244 13.10 -9.51 -5.49
C SER A 244 11.68 -8.92 -5.47
N LEU A 245 11.48 -7.80 -6.17
CA LEU A 245 10.14 -7.23 -6.34
C LEU A 245 9.15 -8.23 -6.94
N GLU A 246 9.61 -9.12 -7.81
CA GLU A 246 8.76 -10.16 -8.40
C GLU A 246 8.31 -11.16 -7.33
N GLU A 247 9.20 -11.63 -6.45
CA GLU A 247 8.86 -12.52 -5.34
C GLU A 247 7.89 -11.83 -4.36
N GLN A 248 8.11 -10.55 -4.05
CA GLN A 248 7.22 -9.78 -3.17
C GLN A 248 5.83 -9.58 -3.78
N GLU A 249 5.76 -9.13 -5.03
CA GLU A 249 4.49 -8.83 -5.71
C GLU A 249 3.69 -10.09 -6.06
N ASN A 250 4.31 -11.28 -6.10
CA ASN A 250 3.68 -12.51 -6.61
C ASN A 250 3.62 -13.68 -5.63
N CYS A 251 4.09 -13.53 -4.39
CA CYS A 251 4.06 -14.61 -3.40
C CYS A 251 2.66 -15.26 -3.20
N TRP A 252 1.59 -14.48 -3.39
CA TRP A 252 0.20 -14.95 -3.30
C TRP A 252 -0.25 -15.81 -4.50
N ARG A 253 0.50 -15.83 -5.61
CA ARG A 253 0.11 -16.59 -6.81
C ARG A 253 0.19 -18.09 -6.60
N HIS A 254 0.99 -18.55 -5.64
CA HIS A 254 1.17 -19.97 -5.37
C HIS A 254 -0.11 -20.62 -4.89
N ASP A 255 -0.47 -21.71 -5.59
CA ASP A 255 -1.68 -22.48 -5.33
C ASP A 255 -2.97 -21.63 -5.33
N THR A 256 -3.04 -20.62 -6.20
CA THR A 256 -4.26 -19.84 -6.46
C THR A 256 -4.60 -19.78 -7.95
N LYS A 257 -5.87 -19.48 -8.25
CA LYS A 257 -6.38 -19.30 -9.62
C LYS A 257 -6.36 -17.83 -10.09
N TYR A 258 -5.91 -16.91 -9.25
CA TYR A 258 -6.10 -15.47 -9.47
C TYR A 258 -4.98 -14.88 -10.33
N LYS A 259 -5.37 -13.98 -11.25
CA LYS A 259 -4.41 -13.28 -12.12
C LYS A 259 -3.94 -11.93 -11.56
N THR A 260 -4.64 -11.41 -10.56
CA THR A 260 -4.33 -10.13 -9.92
C THR A 260 -4.44 -10.25 -8.40
N TYR A 261 -3.59 -9.53 -7.67
CA TYR A 261 -3.62 -9.51 -6.21
C TYR A 261 -4.98 -9.04 -5.70
N ARG A 262 -5.56 -8.01 -6.31
CA ARG A 262 -6.91 -7.52 -5.98
C ARG A 262 -7.98 -8.61 -6.04
N SER A 263 -7.92 -9.48 -7.05
CA SER A 263 -8.86 -10.60 -7.16
C SER A 263 -8.58 -11.68 -6.11
N PHE A 264 -7.31 -11.94 -5.81
CA PHE A 264 -6.93 -12.82 -4.70
C PHE A 264 -7.47 -12.28 -3.36
N ALA A 265 -7.15 -11.04 -3.03
CA ALA A 265 -7.49 -10.39 -1.78
C ALA A 265 -9.00 -10.35 -1.52
N ARG A 266 -9.79 -9.99 -2.53
CA ARG A 266 -11.26 -9.89 -2.41
C ARG A 266 -11.96 -11.25 -2.21
N ASN A 267 -11.36 -12.33 -2.70
CA ASN A 267 -11.97 -13.66 -2.63
C ASN A 267 -11.36 -14.55 -1.55
N ASN A 268 -10.40 -14.03 -0.78
CA ASN A 268 -9.78 -14.73 0.34
C ASN A 268 -10.01 -13.97 1.63
N ASP A 269 -10.56 -14.66 2.62
CA ASP A 269 -10.58 -14.17 4.00
C ASP A 269 -9.17 -14.12 4.55
N PHE A 270 -8.86 -13.09 5.33
CA PHE A 270 -7.50 -12.78 5.73
C PHE A 270 -7.39 -12.72 7.25
N LEU A 271 -6.41 -13.46 7.76
CA LEU A 271 -5.93 -13.36 9.13
C LEU A 271 -4.44 -13.02 9.12
N GLN A 272 -4.01 -12.37 10.18
CA GLN A 272 -2.61 -12.23 10.55
C GLN A 272 -2.39 -12.99 11.85
N VAL A 273 -1.39 -13.87 11.88
CA VAL A 273 -0.95 -14.54 13.10
C VAL A 273 0.45 -14.07 13.44
N SER A 274 0.64 -13.51 14.63
CA SER A 274 1.92 -12.94 15.04
C SER A 274 2.37 -13.43 16.41
N VAL A 275 3.69 -13.48 16.62
CA VAL A 275 4.28 -13.94 17.88
C VAL A 275 5.65 -13.30 18.10
N GLU A 276 5.94 -12.96 19.34
CA GLU A 276 7.30 -12.66 19.78
C GLU A 276 7.86 -13.84 20.56
N ARG A 277 9.18 -14.03 20.53
CA ARG A 277 9.83 -15.17 21.18
C ARG A 277 9.48 -15.24 22.67
N GLY A 278 8.89 -16.36 23.09
CA GLY A 278 8.46 -16.58 24.47
C GLY A 278 7.19 -15.81 24.90
N LYS A 279 6.51 -15.13 23.97
CA LYS A 279 5.23 -14.45 24.21
C LYS A 279 4.05 -15.23 23.59
N PRO A 280 2.80 -14.91 23.98
CA PRO A 280 1.61 -15.48 23.35
C PRO A 280 1.55 -15.20 21.85
N TYR A 281 0.88 -16.08 21.10
CA TYR A 281 0.48 -15.82 19.72
C TYR A 281 -0.74 -14.90 19.72
N PHE A 282 -0.78 -13.96 18.78
CA PHE A 282 -1.93 -13.13 18.48
C PHE A 282 -2.51 -13.57 17.15
N VAL A 283 -3.82 -13.84 17.11
CA VAL A 283 -4.56 -14.17 15.89
C VAL A 283 -5.53 -13.03 15.63
N CYS A 284 -5.27 -12.26 14.57
CA CYS A 284 -6.08 -11.12 14.19
C CYS A 284 -6.87 -11.44 12.91
N ALA A 285 -8.18 -11.23 12.96
CA ALA A 285 -9.08 -11.38 11.84
C ALA A 285 -9.48 -10.03 11.28
N TYR A 286 -9.53 -9.93 9.96
CA TYR A 286 -9.85 -8.68 9.27
C TYR A 286 -11.12 -8.83 8.43
N PRO A 287 -11.84 -7.72 8.18
CA PRO A 287 -13.01 -7.77 7.31
C PRO A 287 -12.60 -8.11 5.87
N PRO A 288 -13.54 -8.61 5.04
CA PRO A 288 -13.27 -8.94 3.65
C PRO A 288 -12.66 -7.75 2.90
N ARG A 289 -11.48 -7.96 2.32
CA ARG A 289 -10.70 -6.92 1.64
C ARG A 289 -11.45 -6.38 0.44
N THR A 290 -11.80 -5.09 0.47
CA THR A 290 -12.38 -4.37 -0.69
C THR A 290 -11.32 -3.59 -1.48
N SER A 291 -10.14 -3.41 -0.88
CA SER A 291 -8.94 -2.77 -1.42
C SER A 291 -7.69 -3.53 -0.95
N ASP A 292 -6.50 -3.00 -1.23
CA ASP A 292 -5.22 -3.59 -0.80
C ASP A 292 -4.94 -3.38 0.72
N LEU A 293 -5.80 -2.60 1.40
CA LEU A 293 -5.76 -2.32 2.83
C LEU A 293 -6.79 -3.17 3.59
N VAL A 294 -6.46 -3.50 4.84
CA VAL A 294 -7.37 -4.13 5.79
C VAL A 294 -7.93 -3.06 6.73
N ASP A 295 -9.26 -3.02 6.92
CA ASP A 295 -9.89 -2.17 7.93
C ASP A 295 -9.65 -2.74 9.35
N ASP A 296 -10.21 -2.10 10.39
CA ASP A 296 -10.09 -2.54 11.78
C ASP A 296 -10.39 -4.03 11.98
N GLU A 297 -9.64 -4.66 12.89
CA GLU A 297 -9.79 -6.08 13.21
C GLU A 297 -11.23 -6.39 13.64
N VAL A 298 -11.86 -7.37 12.98
CA VAL A 298 -13.18 -7.86 13.38
C VAL A 298 -13.11 -8.74 14.61
N TRP A 299 -11.93 -9.32 14.89
CA TRP A 299 -11.67 -10.18 16.03
C TRP A 299 -10.16 -10.29 16.31
N ARG A 300 -9.80 -10.38 17.59
CA ARG A 300 -8.45 -10.67 18.06
C ARG A 300 -8.49 -11.74 19.15
N GLY A 301 -7.71 -12.79 18.95
CA GLY A 301 -7.47 -13.85 19.94
C GLY A 301 -6.03 -13.87 20.42
N THR A 302 -5.84 -14.33 21.66
CA THR A 302 -4.52 -14.54 22.26
C THR A 302 -4.38 -16.01 22.63
N VAL A 303 -3.37 -16.69 22.11
CA VAL A 303 -3.06 -18.08 22.42
C VAL A 303 -1.77 -18.13 23.25
N PRO A 304 -1.75 -18.75 24.44
CA PRO A 304 -0.56 -18.77 25.30
C PRO A 304 0.70 -19.30 24.60
N ALA A 305 1.86 -18.80 25.02
CA ALA A 305 3.14 -19.37 24.61
C ALA A 305 3.21 -20.85 25.04
N GLY A 306 3.63 -21.73 24.12
CA GLY A 306 3.71 -23.17 24.39
C GLY A 306 2.38 -23.93 24.28
N ALA A 307 1.30 -23.28 23.81
CA ALA A 307 0.09 -23.99 23.41
C ALA A 307 0.36 -25.04 22.33
N SER A 308 -0.45 -26.08 22.31
CA SER A 308 -0.40 -27.14 21.30
C SER A 308 -0.74 -26.60 19.90
N ALA A 309 -0.31 -27.33 18.87
CA ALA A 309 -0.72 -27.04 17.49
C ALA A 309 -2.25 -27.03 17.36
N GLU A 310 -2.95 -27.94 18.02
CA GLU A 310 -4.40 -28.01 17.98
C GLU A 310 -5.06 -26.75 18.56
N GLU A 311 -4.59 -26.25 19.71
CA GLU A 311 -5.09 -25.00 20.31
C GLU A 311 -4.82 -23.78 19.42
N LEU A 312 -3.62 -23.69 18.81
CA LEU A 312 -3.28 -22.61 17.90
C LEU A 312 -4.14 -22.64 16.63
N GLY A 313 -4.37 -23.83 16.07
CA GLY A 313 -5.22 -24.00 14.91
C GLY A 313 -6.70 -23.78 15.21
N GLN A 314 -7.16 -24.10 16.42
CA GLN A 314 -8.53 -23.80 16.85
C GLN A 314 -8.76 -22.28 16.90
N ALA A 315 -7.79 -21.51 17.40
CA ALA A 315 -7.88 -20.05 17.38
C ALA A 315 -8.01 -19.46 15.96
N VAL A 316 -7.37 -20.07 14.97
CA VAL A 316 -7.54 -19.71 13.55
C VAL A 316 -8.95 -20.03 13.05
N LEU A 317 -9.50 -21.19 13.42
CA LEU A 317 -10.88 -21.56 13.06
C LEU A 317 -11.90 -20.61 13.70
N ASP A 318 -11.69 -20.24 14.97
CA ASP A 318 -12.53 -19.28 15.69
C ASP A 318 -12.48 -17.89 15.03
N ALA A 319 -11.28 -17.45 14.63
CA ALA A 319 -11.08 -16.20 13.89
C ALA A 319 -11.85 -16.19 12.54
N TYR A 320 -11.82 -17.31 11.81
CA TYR A 320 -12.59 -17.46 10.58
C TYR A 320 -14.10 -17.54 10.82
N ALA A 321 -14.53 -18.18 11.90
CA ALA A 321 -15.93 -18.17 12.31
C ALA A 321 -16.41 -16.74 12.62
N ALA A 322 -15.58 -15.92 13.28
CA ALA A 322 -15.87 -14.51 13.51
C ALA A 322 -16.00 -13.71 12.20
N ILE A 323 -15.16 -13.99 11.18
CA ILE A 323 -15.32 -13.41 9.83
C ILE A 323 -16.65 -13.84 9.21
N ASP A 324 -17.04 -15.11 9.34
CA ASP A 324 -18.29 -15.63 8.79
C ASP A 324 -19.52 -14.99 9.48
N GLU A 325 -19.46 -14.76 10.78
CA GLU A 325 -20.47 -14.01 11.53
C GLU A 325 -20.51 -12.54 11.11
N TRP A 326 -19.34 -11.89 10.99
CA TRP A 326 -19.26 -10.53 10.50
C TRP A 326 -19.88 -10.39 9.12
N LYS A 327 -19.60 -11.33 8.20
CA LYS A 327 -20.22 -11.37 6.86
C LYS A 327 -21.71 -11.61 6.92
N LYS A 328 -22.24 -12.39 7.87
CA LYS A 328 -23.70 -12.53 8.03
C LYS A 328 -24.33 -11.21 8.48
N ALA A 329 -23.69 -10.51 9.42
CA ALA A 329 -24.17 -9.23 9.95
C ALA A 329 -24.04 -8.06 8.95
N HIS A 330 -22.98 -8.05 8.13
CA HIS A 330 -22.62 -6.94 7.24
C HIS A 330 -22.78 -7.26 5.74
N GLY A 331 -23.02 -8.52 5.39
CA GLY A 331 -23.07 -9.03 4.01
C GLY A 331 -24.32 -8.64 3.22
N ARG A 332 -25.24 -7.87 3.80
CA ARG A 332 -26.20 -7.08 3.00
C ARG A 332 -25.63 -5.70 2.68
N ARG A 333 -24.56 -5.69 1.89
CA ARG A 333 -24.28 -4.60 0.93
C ARG A 333 -23.59 -5.14 -0.33
N ALA A 334 -24.15 -6.20 -0.91
CA ALA A 334 -24.11 -6.36 -2.35
C ALA A 334 -25.19 -5.46 -2.95
N GLY A 335 -24.81 -4.30 -3.49
CA GLY A 335 -25.66 -3.56 -4.44
C GLY A 335 -27.07 -3.22 -3.99
N GLY A 336 -27.25 -2.71 -2.78
CA GLY A 336 -28.38 -1.84 -2.48
C GLY A 336 -28.16 -0.46 -3.10
N ARG A 337 -28.00 -0.38 -4.43
CA ARG A 337 -28.65 0.74 -5.09
C ARG A 337 -30.11 0.46 -4.82
N GLU A 338 -30.78 1.30 -4.03
CA GLU A 338 -32.19 1.53 -4.33
C GLU A 338 -32.26 1.64 -5.85
N PRO A 339 -33.14 0.90 -6.55
CA PRO A 339 -33.38 1.20 -7.93
C PRO A 339 -33.73 2.68 -7.94
N VAL A 340 -32.79 3.52 -8.39
CA VAL A 340 -33.08 4.89 -8.73
C VAL A 340 -34.17 4.70 -9.76
N ALA A 341 -35.41 4.99 -9.38
CA ALA A 341 -36.52 5.01 -10.30
C ALA A 341 -36.01 5.90 -11.44
N ARG A 342 -35.71 5.29 -12.59
CA ARG A 342 -35.27 6.02 -13.79
C ARG A 342 -36.53 6.53 -14.45
N SER A 343 -37.21 7.37 -13.71
CA SER A 343 -38.30 8.18 -14.19
C SER A 343 -37.80 9.57 -14.48
N VAL A 344 -38.15 10.08 -15.65
CA VAL A 344 -38.01 11.49 -15.98
C VAL A 344 -39.42 12.08 -15.93
N ALA A 345 -39.62 13.06 -15.06
CA ALA A 345 -40.83 13.86 -15.05
C ALA A 345 -40.83 14.78 -16.30
N LEU A 346 -41.88 14.68 -17.10
CA LEU A 346 -42.14 15.58 -18.21
C LEU A 346 -42.77 16.87 -17.70
N CYS A 347 -42.59 17.96 -18.44
CA CYS A 347 -43.05 19.30 -18.03
C CYS A 347 -44.59 19.42 -17.90
N ASP A 348 -45.34 18.44 -18.40
CA ASP A 348 -46.80 18.34 -18.32
C ASP A 348 -47.30 17.48 -17.14
N GLY A 349 -46.38 16.98 -16.30
CA GLY A 349 -46.70 16.13 -15.15
C GLY A 349 -46.75 14.63 -15.44
N GLY A 350 -46.42 14.20 -16.67
CA GLY A 350 -46.22 12.78 -17.00
C GLY A 350 -44.88 12.23 -16.50
N GLU A 351 -44.74 10.90 -16.46
CA GLU A 351 -43.54 10.21 -15.99
C GLU A 351 -43.12 9.12 -17.00
N VAL A 352 -41.88 9.15 -17.49
CA VAL A 352 -41.35 8.14 -18.42
C VAL A 352 -40.34 7.24 -17.72
N LEU A 353 -40.63 5.94 -17.68
CA LEU A 353 -39.72 4.90 -17.17
C LEU A 353 -38.79 4.40 -18.28
N LEU A 354 -37.48 4.49 -18.06
CA LEU A 354 -36.47 4.02 -19.02
C LEU A 354 -36.06 2.57 -18.73
N PRO A 355 -36.26 1.62 -19.66
CA PRO A 355 -35.84 0.23 -19.46
C PRO A 355 -34.34 0.02 -19.69
N GLY A 356 -33.85 -1.13 -19.21
CA GLY A 356 -32.46 -1.56 -19.36
C GLY A 356 -32.10 -2.05 -20.77
N PRO A 357 -30.82 -2.33 -21.04
CA PRO A 357 -30.37 -2.76 -22.37
C PRO A 357 -31.05 -4.07 -22.77
N GLY A 358 -31.85 -4.04 -23.83
CA GLY A 358 -32.53 -5.22 -24.39
C GLY A 358 -34.03 -5.33 -24.12
N GLU A 359 -34.62 -4.44 -23.32
CA GLU A 359 -36.06 -4.42 -23.08
C GLU A 359 -36.72 -3.20 -23.75
N GLY A 360 -37.85 -3.42 -24.42
CA GLY A 360 -38.57 -2.39 -25.18
C GLY A 360 -39.25 -1.34 -24.28
N PHE A 361 -39.50 -0.15 -24.85
CA PHE A 361 -40.07 1.01 -24.16
C PHE A 361 -41.56 0.81 -23.80
N ALA A 362 -41.96 1.28 -22.61
CA ALA A 362 -43.37 1.40 -22.24
C ALA A 362 -43.60 2.80 -21.64
N GLU A 363 -44.42 3.60 -22.34
CA GLU A 363 -44.82 4.94 -21.92
C GLU A 363 -46.23 4.87 -21.28
N ARG A 364 -46.42 5.53 -20.13
CA ARG A 364 -47.74 5.75 -19.53
C ARG A 364 -47.91 7.25 -19.28
N THR A 365 -48.66 7.94 -20.13
CA THR A 365 -48.97 9.36 -19.95
C THR A 365 -50.29 9.54 -19.20
N SER A 366 -50.34 10.52 -18.31
CA SER A 366 -51.52 10.92 -17.54
C SER A 366 -52.06 12.28 -17.99
N ALA A 367 -52.22 12.48 -19.30
CA ALA A 367 -53.16 13.42 -19.90
C ALA A 367 -52.95 13.41 -21.42
N ALA A 368 -53.79 12.67 -22.13
CA ALA A 368 -54.58 13.20 -23.24
C ALA A 368 -55.05 12.06 -24.15
N GLY A 369 -56.32 11.70 -24.00
CA GLY A 369 -57.15 11.27 -25.13
C GLY A 369 -57.30 12.34 -26.22
N GLU A 370 -56.41 13.33 -26.32
CA GLU A 370 -56.41 14.39 -27.34
C GLU A 370 -55.17 14.37 -28.25
N VAL A 371 -54.05 13.72 -27.87
CA VAL A 371 -52.89 13.59 -28.77
C VAL A 371 -53.04 12.40 -29.73
N LEU A 372 -53.77 11.35 -29.34
CA LEU A 372 -54.08 10.20 -30.21
C LEU A 372 -55.13 10.53 -31.31
N LEU A 373 -55.98 11.56 -31.12
CA LEU A 373 -56.90 12.02 -32.16
C LEU A 373 -56.20 12.75 -33.32
N ALA A 374 -54.99 13.27 -33.11
CA ALA A 374 -54.20 13.90 -34.16
C ALA A 374 -53.50 12.88 -35.08
N PHE A 375 -53.18 11.69 -34.58
CA PHE A 375 -52.59 10.61 -35.38
C PHE A 375 -53.63 9.66 -36.01
N GLU A 376 -54.82 9.49 -35.43
CA GLU A 376 -55.90 8.70 -36.06
C GLU A 376 -56.54 9.37 -37.30
N ARG A 377 -56.43 10.69 -37.46
CA ARG A 377 -56.93 11.40 -38.66
C ARG A 377 -55.92 11.48 -39.81
N ALA A 378 -54.64 11.20 -39.57
CA ALA A 378 -53.59 11.29 -40.59
C ALA A 378 -53.27 9.93 -41.28
N GLY A 379 -53.86 8.82 -40.82
CA GLY A 379 -53.50 7.46 -41.25
C GLY A 379 -54.52 6.66 -42.08
N ARG A 380 -55.70 7.20 -42.41
CA ARG A 380 -56.63 6.54 -43.37
C ARG A 380 -56.38 7.03 -44.79
N LEU A 381 -55.35 6.48 -45.44
CA LEU A 381 -55.36 6.28 -46.88
C LEU A 381 -55.13 4.78 -47.12
N GLU A 382 -56.21 4.15 -47.56
CA GLU A 382 -56.31 2.72 -47.88
C GLU A 382 -55.27 2.25 -48.91
N PRO A 383 -54.92 0.96 -48.89
CA PRO A 383 -54.11 0.34 -49.94
C PRO A 383 -54.92 0.23 -51.23
N LYS A 384 -54.49 0.91 -52.30
CA LYS A 384 -54.91 0.58 -53.67
C LYS A 384 -54.11 -0.64 -54.14
N GLY A 385 -54.81 -1.72 -54.47
CA GLY A 385 -54.23 -2.83 -55.24
C GLY A 385 -55.11 -4.05 -55.39
N LEU A 386 -56.00 -4.01 -56.40
CA LEU A 386 -56.84 -5.07 -56.99
C LEU A 386 -58.14 -5.46 -56.27
#